data_AF-A0A940UNB0-F1
#
_entry.id   AF-A0A940UNB0-F1
#
_cell.length_a   1.000
_cell.length_b   1.000
_cell.length_c   1.000
_cell.angle_alpha   90.00
_cell.angle_beta   90.00
_cell.angle_gamma   90.00
#
_symmetry.space_group_name_H-M   'P 1'
#
loop_
_entity.id
_entity.type
_entity.pdbx_description
1 polymer ?
#
loop_
_entity_poly.entity_id
_entity_poly.type
_entity_poly.pdbx_seq_one_letter_code
_entity_poly.pdbx_strand_id
1 'polypeptide(L)' 'VGGSSLFFILNADWRAQTAKLPSLADGKRWYRLIDTSLAPGDDFLEEGREIVIDPPSYYVANARSTVLLLGK' A
#
# COMPACT_ATOMS: atom_id res chain seq x y z
N VAL A 1 8.45 12.60 18.15
CA VAL A 1 8.33 11.23 17.60
C VAL A 1 7.06 11.20 16.76
N GLY A 2 7.16 11.45 15.46
CA GLY A 2 5.99 11.49 14.58
C GLY A 2 5.62 10.08 14.16
N GLY A 3 4.42 9.61 14.49
CA GLY A 3 3.99 8.25 14.16
C GLY A 3 3.86 8.04 12.65
N SER A 4 4.20 6.82 12.20
CA SER A 4 3.93 6.36 10.84
C SER A 4 2.46 5.98 10.71
N SER A 5 1.84 6.32 9.59
CA SER A 5 0.46 5.91 9.28
C SER A 5 0.47 4.56 8.58
N LEU A 6 -0.47 3.69 8.91
CA LEU A 6 -0.69 2.43 8.22
C LEU A 6 -2.05 2.47 7.52
N PHE A 7 -2.10 1.99 6.27
CA PHE A 7 -3.34 1.88 5.52
C PHE A 7 -3.47 0.46 4.97
N PHE A 8 -4.50 -0.26 5.41
CA PHE A 8 -4.80 -1.62 5.00
C PHE A 8 -5.88 -1.61 3.93
N ILE A 9 -5.65 -2.32 2.83
CA ILE A 9 -6.67 -2.61 1.81
C ILE A 9 -6.93 -4.10 1.82
N LEU A 10 -8.16 -4.49 2.12
CA LEU A 10 -8.62 -5.88 2.09
C LEU A 10 -9.54 -6.05 0.89
N ASN A 11 -9.01 -6.49 -0.25
CA ASN A 11 -9.83 -6.77 -1.41
C ASN A 11 -10.37 -8.20 -1.35
N ALA A 12 -11.52 -8.34 -0.69
CA ALA A 12 -12.28 -9.57 -0.66
C ALA A 12 -13.26 -9.70 -1.85
N ASP A 13 -13.02 -9.02 -2.97
CA ASP A 13 -13.70 -9.22 -4.26
C ASP A 13 -12.87 -10.17 -5.16
N TRP A 14 -13.53 -10.83 -6.11
CA TRP A 14 -12.91 -11.63 -7.16
C TRP A 14 -12.39 -10.78 -8.32
N ARG A 15 -12.72 -9.48 -8.32
CA ARG A 15 -12.16 -8.48 -9.23
C ARG A 15 -11.12 -7.62 -8.53
N ALA A 16 -10.22 -7.02 -9.31
CA ALA A 16 -9.39 -5.93 -8.81
C ALA A 16 -10.26 -4.73 -8.41
N GLN A 17 -9.88 -4.04 -7.35
CA GLN A 17 -10.58 -2.88 -6.82
C GLN A 17 -9.60 -1.72 -6.62
N THR A 18 -10.03 -0.51 -6.97
CA THR A 18 -9.23 0.71 -6.78
C THR A 18 -9.60 1.37 -5.46
N ALA A 19 -8.67 1.39 -4.52
CA ALA A 19 -8.82 2.11 -3.26
C ALA A 19 -8.32 3.54 -3.42
N LYS A 20 -9.14 4.54 -3.03
CA LYS A 20 -8.67 5.92 -2.90
C LYS A 20 -7.83 6.06 -1.64
N LEU A 21 -6.68 6.69 -1.76
CA LEU A 21 -5.79 6.94 -0.63
C LEU A 21 -6.03 8.35 -0.07
N PRO A 22 -6.09 8.51 1.26
CA PRO A 22 -6.17 9.83 1.86
C PRO A 22 -4.84 10.55 1.67
N SER A 23 -4.90 11.87 1.47
CA SER A 23 -3.71 12.71 1.45
C SER A 23 -3.00 12.65 2.80
N LEU A 24 -1.67 12.56 2.78
CA LEU A 24 -0.86 12.66 3.97
C LEU A 24 -0.38 14.10 4.19
N ALA A 25 -0.25 14.50 5.45
CA ALA A 25 0.30 15.80 5.84
C ALA A 25 1.84 15.81 5.72
N ASP A 26 2.42 17.02 5.81
CA ASP A 26 3.86 17.24 6.00
C ASP A 26 4.77 16.64 4.92
N GLY A 27 4.27 16.52 3.68
CA GLY A 27 5.05 16.00 2.54
C GLY A 27 5.31 14.49 2.60
N LYS A 28 4.69 13.78 3.56
CA LYS A 28 4.75 12.32 3.64
C LYS A 28 4.14 11.67 2.40
N ARG A 29 4.61 10.48 2.07
CA ARG A 29 4.13 9.68 0.93
C ARG A 29 3.71 8.29 1.37
N TRP A 30 2.81 7.71 0.60
CA TRP A 30 2.46 6.31 0.73
C TRP A 30 3.54 5.46 0.08
N TYR A 31 3.93 4.38 0.75
CA TYR A 31 4.82 3.35 0.22
C TYR A 31 4.15 1.98 0.40
N ARG A 32 4.20 1.13 -0.62
CA ARG A 32 3.78 -0.27 -0.52
C ARG A 32 4.80 -1.04 0.30
N LEU A 33 4.32 -1.66 1.37
CA LEU A 33 5.10 -2.60 2.18
C LEU A 33 4.69 -4.05 1.91
N ILE A 34 3.38 -4.32 1.85
CA ILE A 34 2.83 -5.65 1.59
C ILE A 34 1.83 -5.57 0.44
N ASP A 35 1.87 -6.53 -0.49
CA ASP A 35 0.80 -6.82 -1.44
C ASP A 35 0.83 -8.31 -1.77
N THR A 36 -0.12 -9.06 -1.21
CA THR A 36 -0.17 -10.53 -1.32
C THR A 36 -0.52 -11.03 -2.73
N SER A 37 -0.78 -10.14 -3.69
CA SER A 37 -1.00 -10.53 -5.09
C SER A 37 0.29 -10.68 -5.90
N LEU A 38 1.42 -10.27 -5.32
CA LEU A 38 2.72 -10.33 -5.98
C LEU A 38 3.42 -11.67 -5.72
N ALA A 39 4.49 -11.92 -6.46
CA ALA A 39 5.31 -13.12 -6.26
C ALA A 39 6.01 -13.09 -4.89
N PRO A 40 6.34 -14.27 -4.32
CA PRO A 40 7.10 -14.35 -3.09
C PRO A 40 8.41 -13.55 -3.16
N GLY A 41 8.64 -12.69 -2.18
CA GLY A 41 9.78 -11.78 -2.10
C GLY A 41 9.51 -10.37 -2.62
N ASP A 42 8.45 -10.19 -3.43
CA ASP A 42 7.92 -8.87 -3.82
C ASP A 42 6.64 -8.51 -3.04
N ASP A 43 6.01 -9.53 -2.44
CA ASP A 43 4.76 -9.46 -1.68
C ASP A 43 4.92 -8.92 -0.26
N PHE A 44 6.12 -9.03 0.32
CA PHE A 44 6.49 -8.41 1.60
C PHE A 44 7.93 -7.88 1.53
N LEU A 45 8.07 -6.56 1.59
CA LEU A 45 9.36 -5.89 1.46
C LEU A 45 10.02 -5.64 2.82
N GLU A 46 11.34 -5.76 2.84
CA GLU A 46 12.17 -5.37 3.98
C GLU A 46 12.17 -3.85 4.23
N GLU A 47 12.55 -3.44 5.44
CA GLU A 47 12.64 -2.02 5.81
C GLU A 47 13.57 -1.26 4.85
N GLY A 48 13.13 -0.10 4.37
CA GLY A 48 13.87 0.74 3.44
C GLY A 48 13.79 0.29 1.97
N ARG A 49 13.10 -0.81 1.68
CA ARG A 49 12.85 -1.31 0.32
C ARG A 49 11.43 -1.03 -0.17
N GLU A 50 10.62 -0.33 0.62
CA GLU A 50 9.21 -0.06 0.30
C GLU A 50 9.09 0.79 -0.97
N ILE A 51 8.09 0.49 -1.79
CA ILE A 51 7.92 1.13 -3.10
C ILE A 51 6.99 2.33 -2.97
N VAL A 52 7.44 3.53 -3.35
CA VAL A 52 6.59 4.73 -3.35
C VAL A 52 5.37 4.54 -4.26
N ILE A 53 4.20 4.96 -3.80
CA ILE A 53 2.98 4.94 -4.59
C ILE A 53 2.93 6.18 -5.48
N ASP A 54 2.85 5.96 -6.80
CA ASP A 54 2.71 7.01 -7.80
C ASP A 54 1.68 6.57 -8.87
N PRO A 55 0.56 7.29 -9.05
CA PRO A 55 0.16 8.52 -8.36
C PRO A 55 -0.26 8.27 -6.89
N PRO A 56 -0.02 9.21 -5.96
CA PRO A 56 -0.20 9.00 -4.52
C PRO A 56 -1.67 8.95 -4.06
N SER A 57 -2.63 9.09 -4.98
CA SER A 57 -4.05 9.25 -4.69
C SER A 57 -4.87 7.96 -4.71
N TYR A 58 -4.31 6.86 -5.23
CA TYR A 58 -4.99 5.57 -5.26
C TYR A 58 -4.02 4.40 -5.27
N TYR A 59 -4.54 3.21 -4.96
CA TYR A 59 -3.86 1.94 -5.15
C TYR A 59 -4.82 0.93 -5.77
N VAL A 60 -4.34 0.13 -6.71
CA VAL A 60 -5.12 -0.97 -7.31
C VAL A 60 -4.79 -2.25 -6.57
N ALA A 61 -5.73 -2.73 -5.74
CA ALA A 61 -5.61 -4.02 -5.09
C ALA A 61 -6.17 -5.12 -6.02
N ASN A 62 -5.34 -6.09 -6.39
CA ASN A 62 -5.78 -7.23 -7.18
C ASN A 62 -6.83 -8.07 -6.46
N ALA A 63 -7.51 -8.94 -7.21
CA ALA A 63 -8.52 -9.84 -6.66
C ALA A 63 -7.96 -10.67 -5.51
N ARG A 64 -8.76 -10.86 -4.45
CA ARG A 64 -8.42 -11.75 -3.31
C ARG A 64 -7.08 -11.41 -2.65
N SER A 65 -6.73 -10.13 -2.54
CA SER A 65 -5.45 -9.71 -1.96
C SER A 65 -5.59 -8.81 -0.73
N THR A 66 -4.52 -8.77 0.06
CA THR A 66 -4.31 -7.81 1.14
C THR A 66 -3.12 -6.92 0.80
N VAL A 67 -3.28 -5.62 0.98
CA VAL A 67 -2.22 -4.62 0.77
C VAL A 67 -2.02 -3.84 2.06
N LEU A 68 -0.76 -3.57 2.42
CA LEU A 68 -0.39 -2.65 3.48
C LEU A 68 0.48 -1.53 2.91
N LEU A 69 0.05 -0.29 3.14
CA LEU A 69 0.81 0.91 2.83
C LEU A 69 1.31 1.58 4.10
N LEU A 70 2.55 2.08 4.04
CA LEU A 70 3.23 2.86 5.07
C LEU A 70 3.26 4.33 4.66
N GLY A 71 2.76 5.21 5.51
CA GLY A 71 2.84 6.66 5.37
C GLY A 71 4.05 7.21 6.12
N LYS A 72 5.08 7.62 5.38
CA LYS A 72 6.34 8.18 5.92
C LYS A 72 6.83 9.40 5.15
#